data_AF-A0A661WA96-F1
#
_entry.id   AF-A0A661WA96-F1
#
_cell.length_a   1.000
_cell.length_b   1.000
_cell.length_c   1.000
_cell.angle_alpha   90.00
_cell.angle_beta   90.00
_cell.angle_gamma   90.00
#
_symmetry.space_group_name_H-M   'P 1'
#
loop_
_entity.id
_entity.type
_entity.pdbx_description
1 polymer ?
#
loop_
_entity_poly.entity_id
_entity_poly.type
_entity_poly.pdbx_seq_one_letter_code
_entity_poly.pdbx_strand_id
1 'polypeptide(L)'
;HYQTGLTLSFPLYEGGRHRTRISTSKLLKTIAGKDLKFSQQEIIANVTNTFNRILSLKELEAAQQRALAALKNARNDTEKRLETGRAAPVELMKIDTQAAREEHDLIHTREAGIRTLQALTALLGKTPAVLPSVEGELSTAFPELPETTEAHLEEMIKKRPDIQKSIQEVKLAAANVKLQKGYNLPDITLTGDYGQRTGSELNDNEEVWSAGINVNLNIFNGGVTNARIRQAKAGLTAARKRLQQQRLTAMTEIHQARSRIKEAGNRIQMAIKTIRSAKESYRIEDLKYRTGAGTITDSLLAQAAWFQAEALKAGAVYELEKAMVDYRLATGTIKEGI
;
A
#
# COMPACT_ATOMS: atom_id res chain seq x y z
N HIS A 1 45.36 -49.89 -4.46
CA HIS A 1 45.60 -48.92 -3.39
C HIS A 1 44.30 -48.17 -3.10
N TYR A 2 43.77 -48.32 -1.89
CA TYR A 2 42.59 -47.60 -1.41
C TYR A 2 43.00 -46.81 -0.17
N GLN A 3 42.41 -45.62 0.00
CA GLN A 3 42.62 -44.78 1.18
C GLN A 3 41.26 -44.47 1.79
N THR A 4 41.11 -44.78 3.08
CA THR A 4 39.92 -44.44 3.88
C THR A 4 40.37 -43.56 5.03
N GLY A 5 39.66 -42.47 5.30
CA GLY A 5 40.08 -41.53 6.33
C GLY A 5 39.08 -40.43 6.65
N LEU A 6 39.39 -39.70 7.71
CA LEU A 6 38.70 -38.53 8.21
C LEU A 6 39.61 -37.31 8.01
N THR A 7 39.06 -36.26 7.40
CA THR A 7 39.71 -34.96 7.26
C THR A 7 38.97 -33.93 8.09
N LEU A 8 39.70 -33.24 8.96
CA LEU A 8 39.28 -32.09 9.75
C LEU A 8 39.85 -30.81 9.13
N SER A 9 38.98 -29.84 8.84
CA SER A 9 39.38 -28.50 8.41
C SER A 9 38.67 -27.46 9.27
N PHE A 10 39.44 -26.70 10.05
CA PHE A 10 38.92 -25.74 11.00
C PHE A 10 39.53 -24.35 10.76
N PRO A 11 38.76 -23.37 10.25
CA PRO A 11 39.27 -22.01 10.02
C PRO A 11 39.49 -21.30 11.36
N LEU A 12 40.74 -21.06 11.73
CA LEU A 12 41.12 -20.34 12.95
C LEU A 12 40.94 -18.84 12.78
N TYR A 13 41.30 -18.30 11.61
CA TYR A 13 41.17 -16.88 11.30
C TYR A 13 40.96 -16.66 9.80
N GLU A 14 39.98 -15.86 9.42
CA GLU A 14 39.71 -15.55 8.00
C GLU A 14 39.72 -14.05 7.71
N GLY A 15 40.68 -13.30 8.28
CA GLY A 15 40.68 -11.83 8.13
C GLY A 15 39.44 -11.15 8.73
N GLY A 16 38.80 -11.77 9.74
CA GLY A 16 37.53 -11.32 10.31
C GLY A 16 36.30 -11.48 9.39
N ARG A 17 36.44 -12.13 8.21
CA ARG A 17 35.35 -12.35 7.26
C ARG A 17 34.27 -13.26 7.82
N HIS A 18 34.62 -14.33 8.52
CA HIS A 18 33.65 -15.22 9.18
C HIS A 18 32.72 -14.46 10.15
N ARG A 19 33.28 -13.67 11.08
CA ARG A 19 32.50 -12.82 12.00
C ARG A 19 31.64 -11.80 11.24
N THR A 20 32.19 -11.23 10.18
CA THR A 20 31.45 -10.27 9.34
C THR A 20 30.28 -10.94 8.62
N ARG A 21 30.44 -12.16 8.08
CA ARG A 21 29.36 -12.96 7.49
C ARG A 21 28.23 -13.23 8.49
N ILE A 22 28.56 -13.58 9.73
CA ILE A 22 27.56 -13.73 10.80
C ILE A 22 26.82 -12.41 11.05
N SER A 23 27.54 -11.29 11.11
CA SER A 23 26.91 -9.98 11.31
C SER A 23 26.01 -9.57 10.14
N THR A 24 26.40 -9.88 8.90
CA THR A 24 25.56 -9.62 7.71
C THR A 24 24.31 -10.49 7.71
N SER A 25 24.39 -11.76 8.13
CA SER A 25 23.21 -12.63 8.26
C SER A 25 22.23 -12.11 9.31
N LYS A 26 22.72 -11.59 10.45
CA LYS A 26 21.88 -10.93 11.46
C LYS A 26 21.21 -9.66 10.92
N LEU A 27 21.92 -8.85 10.13
CA LEU A 27 21.37 -7.67 9.48
C LEU A 27 20.30 -8.04 8.44
N LEU A 28 20.53 -9.07 7.62
CA LEU A 28 19.56 -9.58 6.65
C LEU A 28 18.27 -10.06 7.34
N LYS A 29 18.39 -10.79 8.47
CA LYS A 29 17.22 -11.16 9.29
C LYS A 29 16.47 -9.92 9.79
N THR A 30 17.17 -8.87 10.20
CA THR A 30 16.56 -7.63 10.67
C THR A 30 15.86 -6.88 9.52
N ILE A 31 16.49 -6.82 8.34
CA ILE A 31 15.91 -6.23 7.12
C ILE A 31 14.61 -6.96 6.76
N ALA A 32 14.63 -8.28 6.68
CA ALA A 32 13.44 -9.09 6.39
C ALA A 32 12.32 -8.86 7.42
N GLY A 33 12.66 -8.74 8.72
CA GLY A 33 11.68 -8.42 9.75
C GLY A 33 11.10 -7.01 9.65
N LYS A 34 11.85 -6.01 9.16
CA LYS A 34 11.34 -4.66 8.90
C LYS A 34 10.49 -4.60 7.65
N ASP A 35 10.87 -5.35 6.62
CA ASP A 35 10.13 -5.51 5.38
C ASP A 35 8.76 -6.14 5.64
N LEU A 36 8.72 -7.25 6.39
CA LEU A 36 7.47 -7.90 6.80
C LEU A 36 6.54 -6.92 7.53
N LYS A 37 7.06 -6.13 8.48
CA LYS A 37 6.26 -5.13 9.19
C LYS A 37 5.70 -4.06 8.27
N PHE A 38 6.47 -3.61 7.28
CA PHE A 38 5.99 -2.64 6.32
C PHE A 38 4.90 -3.24 5.42
N SER A 39 5.11 -4.46 4.90
CA SER A 39 4.10 -5.15 4.09
C SER A 39 2.81 -5.42 4.87
N GLN A 40 2.89 -5.73 6.17
CA GLN A 40 1.70 -5.83 7.03
C GLN A 40 0.94 -4.50 7.09
N GLN A 41 1.65 -3.39 7.26
CA GLN A 41 1.05 -2.05 7.27
C GLN A 41 0.40 -1.68 5.93
N GLU A 42 1.03 -2.03 4.80
CA GLU A 42 0.48 -1.84 3.45
C GLU A 42 -0.79 -2.68 3.24
N ILE A 43 -0.80 -3.94 3.69
CA ILE A 43 -1.99 -4.81 3.61
C ILE A 43 -3.13 -4.22 4.43
N ILE A 44 -2.89 -3.79 5.67
CA ILE A 44 -3.91 -3.15 6.50
C ILE A 44 -4.47 -1.91 5.79
N ALA A 45 -3.61 -1.03 5.28
CA ALA A 45 -4.03 0.16 4.54
C ALA A 45 -4.88 -0.18 3.31
N ASN A 46 -4.47 -1.18 2.51
CA ASN A 46 -5.18 -1.62 1.32
C ASN A 46 -6.55 -2.23 1.66
N VAL A 47 -6.62 -3.03 2.73
CA VAL A 47 -7.88 -3.61 3.22
C VAL A 47 -8.81 -2.50 3.70
N THR A 48 -8.34 -1.58 4.53
CA THR A 48 -9.15 -0.45 5.04
C THR A 48 -9.63 0.45 3.90
N ASN A 49 -8.77 0.81 2.95
CA ASN A 49 -9.17 1.63 1.79
C ASN A 49 -10.21 0.93 0.92
N THR A 50 -10.04 -0.39 0.70
CA THR A 50 -11.01 -1.19 -0.08
C THR A 50 -12.35 -1.31 0.64
N PHE A 51 -12.33 -1.51 1.96
CA PHE A 51 -13.51 -1.53 2.81
C PHE A 51 -14.26 -0.18 2.77
N ASN A 52 -13.54 0.93 2.96
CA ASN A 52 -14.11 2.28 2.88
C ASN A 52 -14.67 2.57 1.48
N ARG A 53 -14.04 2.05 0.43
CA ARG A 53 -14.57 2.17 -0.94
C ARG A 53 -15.90 1.45 -1.09
N ILE A 54 -16.07 0.25 -0.51
CA ILE A 54 -17.34 -0.48 -0.53
C ILE A 54 -18.44 0.32 0.17
N LEU A 55 -18.15 0.87 1.35
CA LEU A 55 -19.11 1.72 2.08
C LEU A 55 -19.53 2.94 1.24
N SER A 56 -18.58 3.61 0.57
CA SER A 56 -18.90 4.75 -0.31
C SER A 56 -19.79 4.36 -1.49
N LEU A 57 -19.58 3.17 -2.06
CA LEU A 57 -20.38 2.66 -3.17
C LEU A 57 -21.79 2.29 -2.72
N LYS A 58 -21.95 1.74 -1.50
CA LYS A 58 -23.26 1.46 -0.91
C LYS A 58 -24.05 2.74 -0.66
N GLU A 59 -23.40 3.79 -0.15
CA GLU A 59 -24.06 5.09 0.05
C GLU A 59 -24.50 5.71 -1.29
N LEU A 60 -23.63 5.65 -2.31
CA LEU A 60 -23.95 6.13 -3.66
C LEU A 60 -25.09 5.31 -4.29
N GLU A 61 -25.07 3.98 -4.17
CA GLU A 61 -26.12 3.11 -4.68
C GLU A 61 -27.47 3.45 -4.02
N ALA A 62 -27.49 3.64 -2.70
CA ALA A 62 -28.70 4.03 -1.98
C ALA A 62 -29.25 5.40 -2.44
N ALA A 63 -28.37 6.36 -2.76
CA ALA A 63 -28.78 7.65 -3.31
C ALA A 63 -29.38 7.51 -4.72
N GLN A 64 -28.73 6.75 -5.61
CA GLN A 64 -29.21 6.47 -6.97
C GLN A 64 -30.55 5.73 -6.98
N GLN A 65 -30.75 4.77 -6.05
CA GLN A 65 -32.03 4.08 -5.91
C GLN A 65 -33.16 5.03 -5.52
N ARG A 66 -32.89 6.00 -4.63
CA ARG A 66 -33.88 7.05 -4.27
C ARG A 66 -34.16 7.97 -5.45
N ALA A 67 -33.13 8.34 -6.21
CA ALA A 67 -33.28 9.14 -7.43
C ALA A 67 -34.17 8.47 -8.47
N LEU A 68 -33.90 7.19 -8.75
CA LEU A 68 -34.69 6.40 -9.68
C LEU A 68 -36.15 6.22 -9.21
N ALA A 69 -36.37 6.02 -7.91
CA ALA A 69 -37.72 5.96 -7.34
C ALA A 69 -38.48 7.29 -7.52
N ALA A 70 -37.80 8.43 -7.33
CA ALA A 70 -38.39 9.75 -7.57
C ALA A 70 -38.75 9.96 -9.04
N LEU A 71 -37.90 9.54 -9.99
CA LEU A 71 -38.17 9.59 -11.43
C LEU A 71 -39.36 8.72 -11.83
N LYS A 72 -39.49 7.52 -11.24
CA LYS A 72 -40.66 6.64 -11.46
C LYS A 72 -41.97 7.28 -11.00
N ASN A 73 -41.95 7.96 -9.86
CA ASN A 73 -43.12 8.70 -9.37
C ASN A 73 -43.45 9.88 -10.29
N ALA A 74 -42.44 10.67 -10.69
CA ALA A 74 -42.61 11.77 -11.62
C ALA A 74 -43.21 11.31 -12.96
N ARG A 75 -42.72 10.19 -13.49
CA ARG A 75 -43.24 9.57 -14.72
C ARG A 75 -44.73 9.26 -14.60
N ASN A 76 -45.14 8.55 -13.54
CA ASN A 76 -46.53 8.17 -13.29
C ASN A 76 -47.45 9.40 -13.17
N ASP A 77 -46.99 10.46 -12.50
CA ASP A 77 -47.75 11.70 -12.36
C ASP A 77 -47.88 12.44 -13.71
N THR A 78 -46.81 12.49 -14.50
CA THR A 78 -46.84 13.09 -15.85
C THR A 78 -47.69 12.28 -16.82
N GLU A 79 -47.73 10.96 -16.70
CA GLU A 79 -48.55 10.06 -17.53
C GLU A 79 -50.05 10.34 -17.32
N LYS A 80 -50.49 10.43 -16.06
CA LYS A 80 -51.88 10.84 -15.74
C LYS A 80 -52.21 12.23 -16.26
N ARG A 81 -51.26 13.17 -16.22
CA ARG A 81 -51.46 14.51 -16.77
C ARG A 81 -51.61 14.47 -18.29
N LEU A 82 -50.83 13.65 -18.98
CA LEU A 82 -50.91 13.45 -20.43
C LEU A 82 -52.28 12.88 -20.83
N GLU A 83 -52.81 11.90 -20.10
CA GLU A 83 -54.15 11.34 -20.33
C GLU A 83 -55.26 12.40 -20.24
N THR A 84 -55.10 13.37 -19.34
CA THR A 84 -56.02 14.52 -19.22
C THR A 84 -55.71 15.70 -20.16
N GLY A 85 -54.74 15.55 -21.07
CA GLY A 85 -54.32 16.60 -22.01
C GLY A 85 -53.54 17.77 -21.36
N ARG A 86 -53.01 17.58 -20.15
CA ARG A 86 -52.32 18.60 -19.33
C ARG A 86 -50.79 18.46 -19.27
N ALA A 87 -50.22 17.59 -20.11
CA ALA A 87 -48.78 17.42 -20.31
C ALA A 87 -48.51 17.03 -21.77
N ALA A 88 -47.31 17.31 -22.27
CA ALA A 88 -46.90 16.92 -23.62
C ALA A 88 -46.16 15.57 -23.62
N PRO A 89 -46.26 14.73 -24.69
CA PRO A 89 -45.52 13.47 -24.77
C PRO A 89 -44.00 13.61 -24.60
N VAL A 90 -43.43 14.75 -25.02
CA VAL A 90 -42.00 15.06 -24.85
C VAL A 90 -41.58 15.14 -23.38
N GLU A 91 -42.51 15.46 -22.45
CA GLU A 91 -42.21 15.47 -21.01
C GLU A 91 -41.94 14.06 -20.48
N LEU A 92 -42.75 13.08 -20.90
CA LEU A 92 -42.51 11.67 -20.57
C LEU A 92 -41.18 11.20 -21.15
N MET A 93 -40.90 11.52 -22.41
CA MET A 93 -39.62 11.16 -23.05
C MET A 93 -38.42 11.72 -22.28
N LYS A 94 -38.51 12.95 -21.76
CA LYS A 94 -37.44 13.55 -20.93
C LYS A 94 -37.25 12.78 -19.63
N ILE A 95 -38.33 12.44 -18.93
CA ILE A 95 -38.25 11.65 -17.69
C ILE A 95 -37.68 10.25 -17.99
N ASP A 96 -38.13 9.60 -19.06
CA ASP A 96 -37.64 8.28 -19.48
C ASP A 96 -36.14 8.31 -19.82
N THR A 97 -35.67 9.34 -20.54
CA THR A 97 -34.23 9.48 -20.82
C THR A 97 -33.40 9.70 -19.55
N GLN A 98 -33.91 10.47 -18.58
CA GLN A 98 -33.22 10.68 -17.31
C GLN A 98 -33.23 9.40 -16.46
N ALA A 99 -34.34 8.66 -16.42
CA ALA A 99 -34.44 7.38 -15.73
C ALA A 99 -33.49 6.34 -16.32
N ALA A 100 -33.40 6.24 -17.65
CA ALA A 100 -32.46 5.34 -18.32
C ALA A 100 -31.00 5.67 -17.98
N ARG A 101 -30.65 6.95 -17.87
CA ARG A 101 -29.32 7.38 -17.42
C ARG A 101 -29.04 6.99 -15.98
N GLU A 102 -30.01 7.19 -15.09
CA GLU A 102 -29.85 6.84 -13.67
C GLU A 102 -29.79 5.32 -13.46
N GLU A 103 -30.54 4.54 -14.25
CA GLU A 103 -30.44 3.07 -14.28
C GLU A 103 -29.06 2.60 -14.74
N HIS A 104 -28.51 3.22 -15.79
CA HIS A 104 -27.15 2.94 -16.24
C HIS A 104 -26.12 3.20 -15.14
N ASP A 105 -26.21 4.34 -14.46
CA ASP A 105 -25.25 4.72 -13.40
C ASP A 105 -25.40 3.82 -12.15
N LEU A 106 -26.62 3.35 -11.85
CA LEU A 106 -26.88 2.36 -10.80
C LEU A 106 -26.26 1.00 -11.13
N ILE A 107 -26.43 0.50 -12.36
CA ILE A 107 -25.79 -0.74 -12.82
C ILE A 107 -24.26 -0.61 -12.70
N HIS A 108 -23.69 0.50 -13.17
CA HIS A 108 -22.26 0.74 -13.07
C HIS A 108 -21.77 0.70 -11.62
N THR A 109 -22.50 1.35 -10.70
CA THR A 109 -22.16 1.42 -9.27
C THR A 109 -22.24 0.06 -8.59
N ARG A 110 -23.28 -0.74 -8.90
CA ARG A 110 -23.42 -2.12 -8.40
C ARG A 110 -22.28 -3.02 -8.85
N GLU A 111 -21.95 -2.98 -10.15
CA GLU A 111 -20.85 -3.76 -10.69
C GLU A 111 -19.49 -3.31 -10.13
N ALA A 112 -19.30 -2.00 -9.90
CA ALA A 112 -18.14 -1.51 -9.19
C ALA A 112 -18.08 -2.01 -7.74
N GLY A 113 -19.22 -2.10 -7.05
CA GLY A 113 -19.35 -2.69 -5.72
C GLY A 113 -18.92 -4.16 -5.69
N ILE A 114 -19.43 -4.96 -6.63
CA ILE A 114 -19.07 -6.39 -6.77
C ILE A 114 -17.56 -6.55 -7.03
N ARG A 115 -16.99 -5.79 -7.98
CA ARG A 115 -15.53 -5.83 -8.24
C ARG A 115 -14.71 -5.44 -7.02
N THR A 116 -15.15 -4.46 -6.25
CA THR A 116 -14.46 -4.02 -5.02
C THR A 116 -14.55 -5.07 -3.92
N LEU A 117 -15.70 -5.75 -3.77
CA LEU A 117 -15.85 -6.90 -2.87
C LEU A 117 -14.95 -8.07 -3.28
N GLN A 118 -14.86 -8.39 -4.56
CA GLN A 118 -13.94 -9.42 -5.08
C GLN A 118 -12.48 -9.08 -4.77
N ALA A 119 -12.08 -7.81 -4.93
CA ALA A 119 -10.75 -7.34 -4.57
C ALA A 119 -10.49 -7.47 -3.05
N LEU A 120 -11.48 -7.14 -2.22
CA LEU A 120 -11.40 -7.35 -0.77
C LEU A 120 -11.23 -8.83 -0.42
N THR A 121 -12.01 -9.72 -1.04
CA THR A 121 -11.92 -11.17 -0.82
C THR A 121 -10.53 -11.71 -1.17
N ALA A 122 -9.93 -11.22 -2.26
CA ALA A 122 -8.55 -11.57 -2.64
C ALA A 122 -7.52 -11.06 -1.61
N LEU A 123 -7.68 -9.84 -1.09
CA LEU A 123 -6.82 -9.30 -0.02
C LEU A 123 -6.93 -10.12 1.28
N LEU A 124 -8.10 -10.71 1.55
CA LEU A 124 -8.35 -11.61 2.68
C LEU A 124 -7.87 -13.05 2.43
N GLY A 125 -7.25 -13.33 1.27
CA GLY A 125 -6.74 -14.66 0.91
C GLY A 125 -7.84 -15.69 0.61
N LYS A 126 -9.06 -15.25 0.26
CA LYS A 126 -10.20 -16.11 -0.05
C LYS A 126 -10.51 -16.10 -1.54
N THR A 127 -11.24 -17.11 -2.02
CA THR A 127 -11.70 -17.18 -3.42
C THR A 127 -12.74 -16.10 -3.71
N PRO A 128 -12.61 -15.29 -4.79
CA PRO A 128 -13.52 -14.18 -5.12
C PRO A 128 -14.99 -14.54 -5.36
N ALA A 129 -15.35 -15.83 -5.35
CA ALA A 129 -16.72 -16.30 -5.55
C ALA A 129 -17.61 -16.13 -4.30
N VAL A 130 -17.03 -16.09 -3.09
CA VAL A 130 -17.78 -15.89 -1.85
C VAL A 130 -17.59 -14.45 -1.39
N LEU A 131 -18.60 -13.61 -1.62
CA LEU A 131 -18.55 -12.20 -1.28
C LEU A 131 -18.88 -11.99 0.21
N PRO A 132 -18.05 -11.26 0.97
CA PRO A 132 -18.33 -10.95 2.37
C PRO A 132 -19.49 -9.94 2.49
N SER A 133 -20.25 -10.02 3.57
CA SER A 133 -21.11 -8.89 3.98
C SER A 133 -20.25 -7.82 4.63
N VAL A 134 -20.50 -6.56 4.28
CA VAL A 134 -19.80 -5.38 4.80
C VAL A 134 -20.85 -4.42 5.34
N GLU A 135 -20.80 -4.13 6.62
CA GLU A 135 -21.71 -3.19 7.30
C GLU A 135 -20.89 -2.11 8.00
N GLY A 136 -21.42 -0.90 8.05
CA GLY A 136 -20.76 0.27 8.63
C GLY A 136 -21.14 1.56 7.94
N GLU A 137 -20.62 2.66 8.47
CA GLU A 137 -20.80 4.01 7.93
C GLU A 137 -19.43 4.69 7.85
N LEU A 138 -19.22 5.51 6.82
CA LEU A 138 -18.02 6.32 6.74
C LEU A 138 -18.12 7.47 7.75
N SER A 139 -17.04 7.67 8.50
CA SER A 139 -16.97 8.79 9.43
C SER A 139 -16.86 10.11 8.68
N THR A 140 -17.57 11.12 9.19
CA THR A 140 -17.45 12.51 8.72
C THR A 140 -16.63 13.37 9.66
N ALA A 141 -16.04 12.76 10.70
CA ALA A 141 -15.24 13.47 11.69
C ALA A 141 -13.95 13.99 11.06
N PHE A 142 -13.73 15.30 11.18
CA PHE A 142 -12.48 15.91 10.74
C PHE A 142 -11.43 15.76 11.84
N PRO A 143 -10.29 15.11 11.56
CA PRO A 143 -9.28 14.87 12.58
C PRO A 143 -8.43 16.12 12.80
N GLU A 144 -8.12 16.41 14.06
CA GLU A 144 -7.10 17.40 14.41
C GLU A 144 -5.72 16.81 14.08
N LEU A 145 -5.07 17.38 13.07
CA LEU A 145 -3.72 16.98 12.69
C LEU A 145 -2.70 17.81 13.48
N PRO A 146 -1.71 17.19 14.13
CA PRO A 146 -0.68 17.92 14.86
C PRO A 146 0.09 18.86 13.95
N GLU A 147 0.59 19.98 14.48
CA GLU A 147 1.50 20.84 13.74
C GLU A 147 2.76 20.07 13.34
N THR A 148 3.26 20.36 12.15
CA THR A 148 4.33 19.58 11.52
C THR A 148 5.52 20.47 11.28
N THR A 149 6.40 20.55 12.28
CA THR A 149 7.74 21.10 12.09
C THR A 149 8.64 20.05 11.44
N GLU A 150 9.73 20.49 10.80
CA GLU A 150 10.72 19.58 10.18
C GLU A 150 11.26 18.57 11.19
N ALA A 151 11.50 19.00 12.44
CA ALA A 151 11.94 18.13 13.52
C ALA A 151 10.91 17.04 13.86
N HIS A 152 9.61 17.39 13.85
CA HIS A 152 8.54 16.43 14.10
C HIS A 152 8.39 15.43 12.93
N LEU A 153 8.55 15.87 11.68
CA LEU A 153 8.59 14.99 10.50
C LEU A 153 9.70 13.96 10.61
N GLU A 154 10.90 14.42 10.95
CA GLU A 154 12.06 13.56 11.16
C GLU A 154 11.82 12.51 12.25
N GLU A 155 11.14 12.86 13.33
CA GLU A 155 10.76 11.90 14.37
C GLU A 155 9.73 10.88 13.87
N MET A 156 8.71 11.33 13.11
CA MET A 156 7.69 10.45 12.54
C MET A 156 8.30 9.46 11.54
N ILE A 157 9.10 9.91 10.57
CA ILE A 157 9.66 9.02 9.56
C ILE A 157 10.68 8.03 10.16
N LYS A 158 11.36 8.37 11.26
CA LYS A 158 12.26 7.44 11.96
C LYS A 158 11.53 6.23 12.50
N LYS A 159 10.23 6.33 12.83
CA LYS A 159 9.44 5.19 13.33
C LYS A 159 8.99 4.25 12.20
N ARG A 160 9.02 4.69 10.93
CA ARG A 160 8.55 3.90 9.79
C ARG A 160 9.42 2.65 9.54
N PRO A 161 8.82 1.46 9.35
CA PRO A 161 9.57 0.23 9.09
C PRO A 161 10.42 0.24 7.82
N ASP A 162 9.96 0.87 6.73
CA ASP A 162 10.70 1.00 5.46
C ASP A 162 11.98 1.85 5.61
N ILE A 163 11.92 2.98 6.34
CA ILE A 163 13.09 3.79 6.67
C ILE A 163 14.07 3.00 7.54
N GLN A 164 13.55 2.28 8.53
CA GLN A 164 14.37 1.41 9.37
C GLN A 164 15.05 0.29 8.57
N LYS A 165 14.36 -0.29 7.58
CA LYS A 165 14.92 -1.25 6.61
C LYS A 165 16.10 -0.62 5.86
N SER A 166 15.91 0.55 5.24
CA SER A 166 16.97 1.24 4.50
C SER A 166 18.18 1.60 5.38
N ILE A 167 17.97 1.94 6.66
CA ILE A 167 19.07 2.14 7.62
C ILE A 167 19.88 0.85 7.82
N GLN A 168 19.22 -0.31 7.94
CA GLN A 168 19.93 -1.60 8.06
C GLN A 168 20.63 -1.98 6.76
N GLU A 169 20.09 -1.65 5.58
CA GLU A 169 20.73 -1.86 4.29
C GLU A 169 22.04 -1.06 4.15
N VAL A 170 22.08 0.17 4.66
CA VAL A 170 23.33 0.96 4.75
C VAL A 170 24.36 0.25 5.64
N LYS A 171 23.93 -0.30 6.77
CA LYS A 171 24.82 -1.08 7.67
C LYS A 171 25.30 -2.36 6.99
N LEU A 172 24.44 -3.04 6.24
CA LEU A 172 24.79 -4.24 5.46
C LEU A 172 25.84 -3.90 4.39
N ALA A 173 25.66 -2.80 3.67
CA ALA A 173 26.64 -2.34 2.68
C ALA A 173 27.98 -1.97 3.34
N ALA A 174 27.96 -1.34 4.53
CA ALA A 174 29.17 -1.06 5.29
C ALA A 174 29.88 -2.34 5.78
N ALA A 175 29.12 -3.33 6.23
CA ALA A 175 29.65 -4.66 6.58
C ALA A 175 30.26 -5.36 5.36
N ASN A 176 29.68 -5.22 4.16
CA ASN A 176 30.27 -5.74 2.94
C ASN A 176 31.62 -5.06 2.61
N VAL A 177 31.77 -3.75 2.82
CA VAL A 177 33.09 -3.09 2.71
C VAL A 177 34.11 -3.70 3.66
N LYS A 178 33.72 -3.98 4.90
CA LYS A 178 34.59 -4.66 5.89
C LYS A 178 34.95 -6.08 5.45
N LEU A 179 33.99 -6.81 4.90
CA LEU A 179 34.21 -8.16 4.36
C LEU A 179 35.23 -8.14 3.22
N GLN A 180 35.09 -7.21 2.26
CA GLN A 180 36.05 -7.09 1.15
C GLN A 180 37.45 -6.67 1.63
N LYS A 181 37.55 -5.80 2.64
CA LYS A 181 38.83 -5.46 3.28
C LYS A 181 39.49 -6.65 3.97
N GLY A 182 38.70 -7.60 4.47
CA GLY A 182 39.22 -8.81 5.11
C GLY A 182 40.03 -9.72 4.18
N TYR A 183 39.85 -9.62 2.85
CA TYR A 183 40.67 -10.35 1.88
C TYR A 183 42.13 -9.86 1.78
N ASN A 184 42.46 -8.72 2.39
CA ASN A 184 43.85 -8.25 2.52
C ASN A 184 44.56 -8.78 3.77
N LEU A 185 43.86 -9.59 4.58
CA LEU A 185 44.39 -10.18 5.82
C LEU A 185 44.66 -11.68 5.59
N PRO A 186 45.54 -12.30 6.39
CA PRO A 186 45.84 -13.72 6.23
C PRO A 186 44.64 -14.59 6.61
N ASP A 187 44.53 -15.72 5.93
CA ASP A 187 43.65 -16.84 6.25
C ASP A 187 44.47 -17.93 6.93
N ILE A 188 44.07 -18.34 8.13
CA ILE A 188 44.74 -19.34 8.97
C ILE A 188 43.76 -20.49 9.19
N THR A 189 44.11 -21.67 8.71
CA THR A 189 43.28 -22.89 8.80
C THR A 189 44.07 -24.00 9.47
N LEU A 190 43.48 -24.66 10.46
CA LEU A 190 43.99 -25.90 11.02
C LEU A 190 43.46 -27.07 10.19
N THR A 191 44.35 -27.88 9.64
CA THR A 191 44.03 -29.08 8.89
C THR A 191 44.55 -30.30 9.65
N GLY A 192 43.75 -31.35 9.70
CA GLY A 192 44.15 -32.64 10.26
C GLY A 192 43.58 -33.76 9.41
N ASP A 193 44.39 -34.74 9.08
CA ASP A 193 44.00 -35.91 8.30
C ASP A 193 44.37 -37.15 9.08
N TYR A 194 43.48 -38.13 9.13
CA TYR A 194 43.70 -39.41 9.78
C TYR A 194 43.07 -40.50 8.93
N GLY A 195 43.81 -41.53 8.55
CA GLY A 195 43.28 -42.60 7.72
C GLY A 195 44.17 -43.81 7.63
N GLN A 196 43.71 -44.80 6.89
CA GLN A 196 44.49 -45.99 6.54
C GLN A 196 44.78 -46.01 5.05
N ARG A 197 46.01 -46.40 4.70
CA ARG A 197 46.44 -46.60 3.33
C ARG A 197 46.75 -48.08 3.15
N THR A 198 46.02 -48.75 2.26
CA THR A 198 46.28 -50.17 1.95
C THR A 198 47.24 -50.30 0.75
N GLY A 199 48.33 -51.03 0.98
CA GLY A 199 49.33 -51.42 -0.03
C GLY A 199 48.80 -52.38 -1.10
N SER A 200 49.69 -53.00 -1.88
CA SER A 200 49.33 -54.04 -2.88
C SER A 200 49.09 -55.42 -2.25
N GLU A 201 49.45 -55.60 -0.98
CA GLU A 201 49.20 -56.82 -0.21
C GLU A 201 47.94 -56.69 0.64
N LEU A 202 47.17 -57.78 0.75
CA LEU A 202 45.82 -57.85 1.34
C LEU A 202 45.75 -57.56 2.86
N ASN A 203 46.87 -57.33 3.55
CA ASN A 203 46.95 -57.11 5.00
C ASN A 203 47.87 -55.95 5.42
N ASP A 204 48.37 -55.14 4.49
CA ASP A 204 49.26 -54.02 4.78
C ASP A 204 48.43 -52.73 4.93
N ASN A 205 47.83 -52.55 6.10
CA ASN A 205 47.07 -51.36 6.48
C ASN A 205 47.97 -50.43 7.31
N GLU A 206 48.54 -49.42 6.66
CA GLU A 206 49.35 -48.39 7.32
C GLU A 206 48.44 -47.27 7.82
N GLU A 207 48.50 -46.99 9.14
CA GLU A 207 47.83 -45.83 9.73
C GLU A 207 48.64 -44.57 9.43
N VAL A 208 48.00 -43.60 8.77
CA VAL A 208 48.63 -42.35 8.37
C VAL A 208 47.83 -41.20 8.96
N TRP A 209 48.50 -40.34 9.72
CA TRP A 209 47.93 -39.10 10.22
C TRP A 209 48.84 -37.91 9.95
N SER A 210 48.24 -36.74 9.78
CA SER A 210 48.97 -35.47 9.66
C SER A 210 48.14 -34.36 10.28
N ALA A 211 48.83 -33.37 10.86
CA ALA A 211 48.19 -32.16 11.36
C ALA A 211 49.07 -30.97 11.01
N GLY A 212 48.46 -29.86 10.60
CA GLY A 212 49.18 -28.69 10.16
C GLY A 212 48.34 -27.42 10.24
N ILE A 213 49.03 -26.28 10.28
CA ILE A 213 48.41 -24.96 10.17
C ILE A 213 48.80 -24.40 8.82
N ASN A 214 47.80 -24.09 7.99
CA ASN A 214 48.00 -23.42 6.72
C ASN A 214 47.74 -21.92 6.88
N VAL A 215 48.73 -21.09 6.54
CA VAL A 215 48.60 -19.63 6.52
C VAL A 215 48.67 -19.16 5.07
N ASN A 216 47.55 -18.66 4.55
CA ASN A 216 47.45 -18.12 3.20
C ASN A 216 47.33 -16.60 3.25
N LEU A 217 48.29 -15.89 2.67
CA LEU A 217 48.27 -14.43 2.53
C LEU A 217 48.48 -14.05 1.08
N ASN A 218 47.51 -13.33 0.51
CA ASN A 218 47.61 -12.85 -0.85
C ASN A 218 48.45 -11.57 -0.91
N ILE A 219 49.70 -11.68 -1.38
CA ILE A 219 50.62 -10.54 -1.49
C ILE A 219 50.32 -9.72 -2.77
N PHE A 220 49.95 -10.39 -3.86
CA PHE A 220 49.61 -9.74 -5.12
C PHE A 220 48.59 -10.56 -5.94
N ASN A 221 47.51 -9.91 -6.36
CA ASN A 221 46.46 -10.52 -7.20
C ASN A 221 46.01 -9.64 -8.36
N GLY A 222 46.92 -8.84 -8.92
CA GLY A 222 46.59 -7.94 -10.03
C GLY A 222 45.59 -6.83 -9.64
N GLY A 223 45.47 -6.50 -8.35
CA GLY A 223 44.59 -5.44 -7.86
C GLY A 223 43.12 -5.82 -7.71
N VAL A 224 42.77 -7.11 -7.86
CA VAL A 224 41.38 -7.61 -7.75
C VAL A 224 40.75 -7.25 -6.41
N THR A 225 41.47 -7.43 -5.29
CA THR A 225 40.90 -7.09 -3.95
C THR A 225 40.63 -5.59 -3.84
N ASN A 226 41.53 -4.75 -4.34
CA ASN A 226 41.35 -3.30 -4.33
C ASN A 226 40.15 -2.87 -5.19
N ALA A 227 39.95 -3.50 -6.35
CA ALA A 227 38.77 -3.27 -7.18
C ALA A 227 37.47 -3.65 -6.46
N ARG A 228 37.43 -4.82 -5.79
CA ARG A 228 36.27 -5.25 -4.97
C ARG A 228 35.98 -4.31 -3.82
N ILE A 229 37.02 -3.78 -3.14
CA ILE A 229 36.85 -2.78 -2.08
C ILE A 229 36.26 -1.48 -2.66
N ARG A 230 36.76 -0.99 -3.81
CA ARG A 230 36.20 0.20 -4.47
C ARG A 230 34.74 -0.01 -4.86
N GLN A 231 34.40 -1.16 -5.43
CA GLN A 231 33.02 -1.54 -5.75
C GLN A 231 32.13 -1.57 -4.50
N ALA A 232 32.58 -2.18 -3.41
CA ALA A 232 31.81 -2.21 -2.16
C ALA A 232 31.62 -0.81 -1.56
N LYS A 233 32.63 0.07 -1.64
CA LYS A 233 32.51 1.47 -1.21
C LYS A 233 31.48 2.23 -2.05
N ALA A 234 31.48 2.04 -3.37
CA ALA A 234 30.47 2.61 -4.25
C ALA A 234 29.06 2.09 -3.88
N GLY A 235 28.93 0.80 -3.59
CA GLY A 235 27.69 0.21 -3.08
C GLY A 235 27.20 0.82 -1.76
N LEU A 236 28.11 1.13 -0.83
CA LEU A 236 27.77 1.85 0.41
C LEU A 236 27.28 3.28 0.12
N THR A 237 27.96 4.00 -0.77
CA THR A 237 27.52 5.34 -1.18
C THR A 237 26.13 5.29 -1.82
N ALA A 238 25.87 4.31 -2.70
CA ALA A 238 24.56 4.10 -3.29
C ALA A 238 23.48 3.80 -2.23
N ALA A 239 23.76 2.94 -1.26
CA ALA A 239 22.84 2.64 -0.16
C ALA A 239 22.51 3.89 0.68
N ARG A 240 23.51 4.75 0.96
CA ARG A 240 23.28 6.03 1.67
C ARG A 240 22.38 6.97 0.87
N LYS A 241 22.57 7.04 -0.46
CA LYS A 241 21.74 7.86 -1.34
C LYS A 241 20.31 7.32 -1.47
N ARG A 242 20.13 6.00 -1.51
CA ARG A 242 18.80 5.38 -1.42
C ARG A 242 18.10 5.72 -0.11
N LEU A 243 18.79 5.64 1.03
CA LEU A 243 18.22 6.06 2.31
C LEU A 243 17.82 7.55 2.30
N GLN A 244 18.66 8.43 1.74
CA GLN A 244 18.34 9.84 1.61
C GLN A 244 17.08 10.06 0.76
N GLN A 245 16.98 9.38 -0.38
CA GLN A 245 15.80 9.43 -1.24
C GLN A 245 14.55 8.91 -0.52
N GLN A 246 14.63 7.77 0.17
CA GLN A 246 13.50 7.18 0.90
C GLN A 246 12.97 8.15 1.97
N ARG A 247 13.86 8.86 2.67
CA ARG A 247 13.46 9.87 3.66
C ARG A 247 12.69 11.03 3.03
N LEU A 248 13.18 11.56 1.90
CA LEU A 248 12.50 12.64 1.17
C LEU A 248 11.14 12.18 0.63
N THR A 249 11.06 10.96 0.11
CA THR A 249 9.79 10.36 -0.32
C THR A 249 8.82 10.24 0.86
N ALA A 250 9.25 9.70 2.00
CA ALA A 250 8.41 9.59 3.20
C ALA A 250 7.91 10.95 3.72
N MET A 251 8.76 11.98 3.72
CA MET A 251 8.34 13.35 4.08
C MET A 251 7.29 13.88 3.10
N THR A 252 7.50 13.66 1.80
CA THR A 252 6.58 14.09 0.74
C THR A 252 5.22 13.41 0.89
N GLU A 253 5.19 12.10 1.18
CA GLU A 253 3.96 11.34 1.44
C GLU A 253 3.16 11.94 2.60
N ILE A 254 3.81 12.32 3.70
CA ILE A 254 3.15 12.96 4.85
C ILE A 254 2.56 14.31 4.45
N HIS A 255 3.31 15.15 3.74
CA HIS A 255 2.80 16.45 3.28
C HIS A 255 1.61 16.31 2.32
N GLN A 256 1.69 15.38 1.37
CA GLN A 256 0.61 15.10 0.44
C GLN A 256 -0.63 14.57 1.15
N ALA A 257 -0.48 13.63 2.08
CA ALA A 257 -1.60 13.10 2.85
C ALA A 257 -2.29 14.21 3.68
N ARG A 258 -1.52 15.08 4.35
CA ARG A 258 -2.08 16.24 5.07
C ARG A 258 -2.83 17.21 4.15
N SER A 259 -2.26 17.51 2.99
CA SER A 259 -2.91 18.38 2.00
C SER A 259 -4.23 17.76 1.52
N ARG A 260 -4.24 16.45 1.24
CA ARG A 260 -5.45 15.71 0.83
C ARG A 260 -6.52 15.69 1.93
N ILE A 261 -6.14 15.51 3.19
CA ILE A 261 -7.08 15.61 4.33
C ILE A 261 -7.72 16.99 4.37
N LYS A 262 -6.91 18.07 4.29
CA LYS A 262 -7.43 19.45 4.30
C LYS A 262 -8.34 19.73 3.11
N GLU A 263 -7.96 19.30 1.91
CA GLU A 263 -8.76 19.43 0.71
C GLU A 263 -10.11 18.70 0.84
N ALA A 264 -10.08 17.42 1.25
CA ALA A 264 -11.27 16.61 1.43
C ALA A 264 -12.23 17.24 2.47
N GLY A 265 -11.71 17.73 3.59
CA GLY A 265 -12.51 18.45 4.59
C GLY A 265 -13.22 19.68 4.03
N ASN A 266 -12.50 20.51 3.26
CA ASN A 266 -13.09 21.67 2.59
C ASN A 266 -14.16 21.25 1.57
N ARG A 267 -13.91 20.18 0.80
CA ARG A 267 -14.87 19.64 -0.18
C ARG A 267 -16.13 19.11 0.49
N ILE A 268 -16.03 18.45 1.65
CA ILE A 268 -17.20 18.02 2.44
C ILE A 268 -18.01 19.24 2.88
N GLN A 269 -17.37 20.27 3.43
CA GLN A 269 -18.09 21.49 3.86
C GLN A 269 -18.78 22.20 2.70
N MET A 270 -18.12 22.29 1.54
CA MET A 270 -18.71 22.86 0.32
C MET A 270 -19.89 22.01 -0.16
N ALA A 271 -19.73 20.69 -0.23
CA ALA A 271 -20.79 19.79 -0.66
C ALA A 271 -22.03 19.88 0.26
N ILE A 272 -21.85 19.99 1.58
CA ILE A 272 -22.96 20.20 2.53
C ILE A 272 -23.73 21.50 2.22
N LYS A 273 -23.03 22.60 1.93
CA LYS A 273 -23.67 23.87 1.55
C LYS A 273 -24.41 23.73 0.21
N THR A 274 -23.80 23.09 -0.78
CA THR A 274 -24.39 22.86 -2.10
C THR A 274 -25.64 21.98 -2.01
N ILE A 275 -25.61 20.90 -1.23
CA ILE A 275 -26.77 20.01 -1.00
C ILE A 275 -27.94 20.83 -0.44
N ARG A 276 -27.70 21.69 0.56
CA ARG A 276 -28.77 22.51 1.15
C ARG A 276 -29.44 23.41 0.11
N SER A 277 -28.65 24.12 -0.70
CA SER A 277 -29.19 25.01 -1.73
C SER A 277 -29.86 24.26 -2.87
N ALA A 278 -29.24 23.18 -3.36
CA ALA A 278 -29.77 22.37 -4.46
C ALA A 278 -31.07 21.65 -4.07
N LYS A 279 -31.16 21.14 -2.83
CA LYS A 279 -32.38 20.53 -2.30
C LYS A 279 -33.54 21.52 -2.25
N GLU A 280 -33.28 22.75 -1.79
CA GLU A 280 -34.31 23.79 -1.76
C GLU A 280 -34.71 24.26 -3.17
N SER A 281 -33.74 24.39 -4.07
CA SER A 281 -34.00 24.68 -5.48
C SER A 281 -34.90 23.62 -6.11
N TYR A 282 -34.59 22.34 -5.88
CA TYR A 282 -35.43 21.23 -6.35
C TYR A 282 -36.84 21.30 -5.77
N ARG A 283 -36.98 21.56 -4.46
CA ARG A 283 -38.29 21.71 -3.81
C ARG A 283 -39.15 22.79 -4.47
N ILE A 284 -38.54 23.93 -4.83
CA ILE A 284 -39.23 25.05 -5.46
C ILE A 284 -39.59 24.72 -6.92
N GLU A 285 -38.65 24.19 -7.71
CA GLU A 285 -38.90 23.86 -9.12
C GLU A 285 -39.88 22.70 -9.28
N ASP A 286 -39.84 21.70 -8.41
CA ASP A 286 -40.83 20.62 -8.37
C ASP A 286 -42.23 21.16 -8.07
N LEU A 287 -42.36 22.07 -7.09
CA LEU A 287 -43.64 22.70 -6.77
C LEU A 287 -44.19 23.49 -7.97
N LYS A 288 -43.36 24.32 -8.62
CA LYS A 288 -43.76 25.07 -9.82
C LYS A 288 -44.23 24.13 -10.93
N TYR A 289 -43.52 23.03 -11.18
CA TYR A 289 -43.91 22.04 -12.18
C TYR A 289 -45.28 21.41 -11.85
N ARG A 290 -45.50 21.04 -10.58
CA ARG A 290 -46.75 20.43 -10.12
C ARG A 290 -47.93 21.39 -10.16
N THR A 291 -47.70 22.70 -9.96
CA THR A 291 -48.73 23.74 -10.08
C THR A 291 -48.87 24.30 -11.50
N GLY A 292 -48.10 23.81 -12.48
CA GLY A 292 -48.13 24.27 -13.87
C GLY A 292 -47.47 25.64 -14.12
N ALA A 293 -46.74 26.17 -13.13
CA ALA A 293 -46.02 27.44 -13.21
C ALA A 293 -44.56 27.30 -13.68
N GLY A 294 -44.11 26.07 -13.99
CA GLY A 294 -42.75 25.77 -14.44
C GLY A 294 -42.70 24.53 -15.33
N THR A 295 -41.51 24.21 -15.87
CA THR A 295 -41.34 23.09 -16.78
C THR A 295 -40.77 21.85 -16.08
N ILE A 296 -41.06 20.65 -16.59
CA ILE A 296 -40.42 19.42 -16.11
C ILE A 296 -38.89 19.48 -16.24
N THR A 297 -38.40 20.19 -17.25
CA THR A 297 -36.96 20.34 -17.50
C THR A 297 -36.27 21.02 -16.32
N ASP A 298 -36.88 22.09 -15.79
CA ASP A 298 -36.31 22.84 -14.65
C ASP A 298 -36.30 21.99 -13.37
N SER A 299 -37.39 21.24 -13.13
CA SER A 299 -37.47 20.30 -12.01
C SER A 299 -36.42 19.19 -12.13
N LEU A 300 -36.28 18.55 -13.29
CA LEU A 300 -35.28 17.49 -13.53
C LEU A 300 -33.85 18.03 -13.41
N LEU A 301 -33.56 19.23 -13.92
CA LEU A 301 -32.24 19.86 -13.78
C LEU A 301 -31.91 20.15 -12.31
N ALA A 302 -32.86 20.68 -11.54
CA ALA A 302 -32.68 20.95 -10.12
C ALA A 302 -32.50 19.65 -9.31
N GLN A 303 -33.25 18.60 -9.66
CA GLN A 303 -33.12 17.27 -9.07
C GLN A 303 -31.73 16.67 -9.34
N ALA A 304 -31.29 16.70 -10.60
CA ALA A 304 -29.97 16.22 -11.00
C ALA A 304 -28.85 16.98 -10.26
N ALA A 305 -28.98 18.30 -10.11
CA ALA A 305 -28.03 19.10 -9.35
C ALA A 305 -27.96 18.72 -7.87
N TRP A 306 -29.10 18.41 -7.23
CA TRP A 306 -29.14 17.93 -5.85
C TRP A 306 -28.46 16.56 -5.69
N PHE A 307 -28.81 15.57 -6.53
CA PHE A 307 -28.18 14.25 -6.45
C PHE A 307 -26.70 14.28 -6.79
N GLN A 308 -26.28 15.10 -7.76
CA GLN A 308 -24.87 15.32 -8.04
C GLN A 308 -24.13 15.88 -6.81
N ALA A 309 -24.75 16.79 -6.05
CA ALA A 309 -24.17 17.32 -4.82
C ALA A 309 -24.06 16.26 -3.71
N GLU A 310 -25.05 15.36 -3.59
CA GLU A 310 -24.98 14.21 -2.67
C GLU A 310 -23.86 13.23 -3.06
N ALA A 311 -23.73 12.90 -4.35
CA ALA A 311 -22.65 12.06 -4.85
C ALA A 311 -21.26 12.68 -4.61
N LEU A 312 -21.13 14.00 -4.80
CA LEU A 312 -19.88 14.74 -4.49
C LEU A 312 -19.54 14.69 -3.00
N LYS A 313 -20.53 14.76 -2.11
CA LYS A 313 -20.31 14.61 -0.66
C LYS A 313 -19.83 13.20 -0.33
N ALA A 314 -20.51 12.16 -0.82
CA ALA A 314 -20.12 10.77 -0.56
C ALA A 314 -18.68 10.48 -1.06
N GLY A 315 -18.34 10.99 -2.25
CA GLY A 315 -16.98 10.93 -2.77
C GLY A 315 -15.96 11.68 -1.91
N ALA A 316 -16.29 12.87 -1.42
CA ALA A 316 -15.40 13.65 -0.56
C ALA A 316 -15.16 13.01 0.82
N VAL A 317 -16.19 12.35 1.39
CA VAL A 317 -16.07 11.57 2.64
C VAL A 317 -15.14 10.38 2.44
N TYR A 318 -15.29 9.64 1.34
CA TYR A 318 -14.37 8.55 1.01
C TYR A 318 -12.91 9.04 0.84
N GLU A 319 -12.69 10.14 0.13
CA GLU A 319 -11.35 10.71 -0.04
C GLU A 319 -10.74 11.18 1.28
N LEU A 320 -11.54 11.67 2.22
CA LEU A 320 -11.07 12.01 3.57
C LEU A 320 -10.56 10.76 4.31
N GLU A 321 -11.37 9.69 4.33
CA GLU A 321 -11.00 8.44 4.99
C GLU A 321 -9.77 7.79 4.36
N LYS A 322 -9.69 7.78 3.03
CA LYS A 322 -8.51 7.32 2.30
C LYS A 322 -7.27 8.16 2.64
N ALA A 323 -7.39 9.48 2.63
CA ALA A 323 -6.28 10.36 2.98
C ALA A 323 -5.82 10.18 4.44
N MET A 324 -6.74 9.81 5.34
CA MET A 324 -6.44 9.45 6.72
C MET A 324 -5.68 8.12 6.84
N VAL A 325 -6.08 7.10 6.08
CA VAL A 325 -5.33 5.84 5.99
C VAL A 325 -3.93 6.10 5.43
N ASP A 326 -3.80 6.88 4.35
CA ASP A 326 -2.52 7.27 3.76
C ASP A 326 -1.65 8.02 4.77
N TYR A 327 -2.22 8.93 5.57
CA TYR A 327 -1.50 9.66 6.62
C TYR A 327 -1.02 8.71 7.74
N ARG A 328 -1.85 7.76 8.17
CA ARG A 328 -1.48 6.76 9.18
C ARG A 328 -0.38 5.83 8.69
N LEU A 329 -0.43 5.40 7.43
CA LEU A 329 0.62 4.63 6.79
C LEU A 329 1.91 5.46 6.68
N ALA A 330 1.81 6.71 6.21
CA ALA A 330 2.95 7.59 6.01
C ALA A 330 3.66 7.97 7.31
N THR A 331 2.94 8.02 8.43
CA THR A 331 3.49 8.26 9.77
C THR A 331 3.93 6.98 10.49
N GLY A 332 3.70 5.80 9.90
CA GLY A 332 3.98 4.50 10.51
C GLY A 332 3.10 4.19 11.73
N THR A 333 1.97 4.88 11.88
CA THR A 333 1.05 4.75 13.03
C THR A 333 -0.08 3.76 12.80
N ILE A 334 -0.19 3.19 11.59
CA ILE A 334 -1.17 2.14 11.32
C ILE A 334 -0.85 0.90 12.19
N LYS A 335 -1.78 0.57 13.09
CA LYS A 335 -1.70 -0.56 14.03
C LYS A 335 -2.71 -1.63 13.63
N GLU A 336 -2.42 -2.87 14.01
CA GLU A 336 -3.39 -3.96 13.97
C GLU A 336 -4.57 -3.60 14.89
N GLY A 337 -5.79 -3.54 14.35
CA GLY A 337 -7.03 -3.27 15.11
C GLY A 337 -7.66 -1.88 14.93
N ILE A 338 -7.73 -1.37 13.69
CA ILE A 338 -8.66 -0.29 13.31
C ILE A 338 -9.94 -0.90 12.78
#